data_AF-A0A2U0AGR5-F1
#
_entry.id   AF-A0A2U0AGR5-F1
#
_cell.length_a   1.000
_cell.length_b   1.000
_cell.length_c   1.000
_cell.angle_alpha   90.00
_cell.angle_beta   90.00
_cell.angle_gamma   90.00
#
_symmetry.space_group_name_H-M   'P 1'
#
loop_
_entity.id
_entity.type
_entity.pdbx_description
1 polymer ?
#
loop_
_entity_poly.entity_id
_entity_poly.type
_entity_poly.pdbx_seq_one_letter_code
_entity_poly.pdbx_strand_id
1 'polypeptide(L)'
;MKQTDDLRIKAIKELSPPAQVHQELPITDKAADTVFKARQRIHQILHDEDDRLLVIIGPCSVHDPNAAMEYAQRLQPVRERLKAELEVVMRVYFEKPRTTVGWKGLINDPTLDDRFEINTGLRLARKLLLDLNNLGIPAGTEYLDLISPQYIADLISWGAIGARTTESQAHRELASGLSCPVGFKNATNGSMRVALDAIRSSSRPHHFLSVTKEGRSAIFSTHGNQDCHIILRGGTRPNYDSESINIAAEEMEGNGLKPRLMVDFSHANSRKQHPRQLLVGRDIASQIARGDQRIMGAMIESFLVEG
;
A
#
# COMPACT_ATOMS: atom_id res chain seq x y z
N MET A 1 -27.78 26.93 27.98
CA MET A 1 -26.86 26.96 26.82
C MET A 1 -27.40 26.03 25.75
N LYS A 2 -27.37 26.42 24.47
CA LYS A 2 -27.66 25.47 23.38
C LYS A 2 -26.45 24.52 23.27
N GLN A 3 -26.69 23.21 23.21
CA GLN A 3 -25.63 22.24 22.92
C GLN A 3 -25.32 22.30 21.43
N THR A 4 -24.06 22.56 21.07
CA THR A 4 -23.58 22.61 19.68
C THR A 4 -22.46 21.61 19.42
N ASP A 5 -21.92 21.00 20.47
CA ASP A 5 -20.75 20.12 20.43
C ASP A 5 -21.16 18.65 20.59
N ASP A 6 -20.44 17.75 19.91
CA ASP A 6 -20.59 16.29 19.99
C ASP A 6 -22.01 15.71 19.87
N LEU A 7 -22.93 16.44 19.24
CA LEU A 7 -24.36 16.08 19.14
C LEU A 7 -24.63 14.73 18.46
N ARG A 8 -23.65 14.20 17.72
CA ARG A 8 -23.72 12.91 17.01
C ARG A 8 -22.57 11.96 17.40
N ILE A 9 -21.81 12.27 18.44
CA ILE A 9 -20.72 11.42 18.94
C ILE A 9 -21.29 10.53 20.05
N LYS A 10 -21.27 9.21 19.81
CA LYS A 10 -21.79 8.23 20.77
C LYS A 10 -20.84 8.04 21.96
N ALA A 11 -19.53 8.04 21.71
CA ALA A 11 -18.49 7.86 22.71
C ALA A 11 -17.14 8.29 22.14
N ILE A 12 -16.24 8.72 23.02
CA ILE A 12 -14.83 8.99 22.73
C ILE A 12 -13.99 8.04 23.58
N LYS A 13 -13.01 7.38 22.97
CA LYS A 13 -12.03 6.52 23.65
C LYS A 13 -10.64 6.93 23.18
N GLU A 14 -9.71 7.02 24.12
CA GLU A 14 -8.32 7.33 23.80
C GLU A 14 -7.61 6.10 23.21
N LEU A 15 -6.71 6.37 22.26
CA LEU A 15 -5.80 5.36 21.72
C LEU A 15 -4.49 5.38 22.51
N SER A 16 -3.86 4.22 22.68
CA SER A 16 -2.49 4.13 23.20
C SER A 16 -1.57 4.98 22.31
N PRO A 17 -0.70 5.84 22.86
CA PRO A 17 0.24 6.61 22.05
C PRO A 17 1.13 5.71 21.18
N PRO A 18 1.53 6.15 19.97
CA PRO A 18 2.44 5.37 19.13
C PRO A 18 3.74 4.95 19.84
N ALA A 19 4.33 5.82 20.65
CA ALA A 19 5.55 5.55 21.43
C ALA A 19 5.38 4.35 22.38
N GLN A 20 4.21 4.22 23.01
CA GLN A 20 3.92 3.07 23.87
C GLN A 20 3.90 1.78 23.06
N VAL A 21 3.18 1.77 21.93
CA VAL A 21 3.08 0.58 21.06
C VAL A 21 4.45 0.22 20.45
N HIS A 22 5.29 1.22 20.17
CA HIS A 22 6.67 1.04 19.71
C HIS A 22 7.57 0.47 20.81
N GLN A 23 7.39 0.88 22.07
CA GLN A 23 8.13 0.34 23.20
C GLN A 23 7.76 -1.11 23.51
N GLU A 24 6.48 -1.46 23.40
CA GLU A 24 5.98 -2.83 23.58
C GLU A 24 6.44 -3.76 22.45
N LEU A 25 6.56 -3.24 21.22
CA LEU A 25 6.93 -3.97 20.01
C LEU A 25 8.02 -3.20 19.24
N PRO A 26 9.27 -3.18 19.77
CA PRO A 26 10.36 -2.45 19.14
C PRO A 26 10.74 -3.10 17.81
N ILE A 27 11.13 -2.28 16.83
CA ILE A 27 11.75 -2.79 15.61
C ILE A 27 13.08 -3.45 15.97
N THR A 28 13.33 -4.65 15.43
CA THR A 28 14.60 -5.35 15.60
C THR A 28 15.57 -4.94 14.50
N ASP A 29 16.87 -5.17 14.69
CA ASP A 29 17.88 -4.91 13.65
C ASP A 29 17.59 -5.68 12.36
N LYS A 30 17.13 -6.94 12.47
CA LYS A 30 16.76 -7.76 11.32
C LYS A 30 15.55 -7.19 10.58
N ALA A 31 14.53 -6.73 11.31
CA ALA A 31 13.37 -6.12 10.69
C ALA A 31 13.73 -4.79 10.02
N ALA A 32 14.54 -3.96 10.68
CA ALA A 32 15.05 -2.71 10.12
C ALA A 32 15.86 -2.93 8.84
N ASP A 33 16.74 -3.94 8.82
CA ASP A 33 17.53 -4.31 7.64
C ASP A 33 16.65 -4.79 6.47
N THR A 34 15.63 -5.61 6.75
CA THR A 34 14.63 -6.03 5.74
C THR A 34 13.93 -4.84 5.12
N VAL A 35 13.43 -3.90 5.94
CA VAL A 35 12.71 -2.71 5.47
C VAL A 35 13.65 -1.79 4.68
N PHE A 36 14.84 -1.51 5.21
CA PHE A 36 15.82 -0.63 4.59
C PHE A 36 16.23 -1.15 3.21
N LYS A 37 16.64 -2.42 3.12
CA LYS A 37 17.04 -3.03 1.85
C LYS A 37 15.91 -3.11 0.84
N ALA A 38 14.69 -3.42 1.29
CA ALA A 38 13.54 -3.46 0.39
C ALA A 38 13.21 -2.07 -0.16
N ARG A 39 13.20 -1.02 0.68
CA ARG A 39 13.01 0.37 0.21
C ARG A 39 14.08 0.78 -0.79
N GLN A 40 15.35 0.46 -0.53
CA GLN A 40 16.45 0.76 -1.45
C GLN A 40 16.29 0.03 -2.80
N ARG A 41 15.92 -1.25 -2.78
CA ARG A 41 15.69 -2.01 -4.02
C ARG A 41 14.51 -1.48 -4.81
N ILE A 42 13.41 -1.12 -4.14
CA ILE A 42 12.26 -0.52 -4.81
C ILE A 42 12.61 0.84 -5.41
N HIS A 43 13.39 1.65 -4.69
CA HIS A 43 13.95 2.89 -5.23
C HIS A 43 14.77 2.62 -6.50
N GLN A 44 15.71 1.68 -6.47
CA GLN A 44 16.51 1.30 -7.64
C GLN A 44 15.65 0.85 -8.82
N ILE A 45 14.60 0.06 -8.58
CA ILE A 45 13.65 -0.33 -9.63
C ILE A 45 12.90 0.90 -10.15
N LEU A 46 12.49 1.84 -9.31
CA LEU A 46 11.77 3.04 -9.76
C LEU A 46 12.63 3.98 -10.61
N HIS A 47 13.95 3.99 -10.40
CA HIS A 47 14.92 4.85 -11.10
C HIS A 47 15.75 4.12 -12.18
N ASP A 48 15.35 2.90 -12.57
CA ASP A 48 15.97 2.10 -13.63
C ASP A 48 17.43 1.67 -13.33
N GLU A 49 17.78 1.59 -12.06
CA GLU A 49 19.06 1.04 -11.59
C GLU A 49 18.97 -0.48 -11.35
N ASP A 50 17.76 -1.04 -11.42
CA ASP A 50 17.45 -2.47 -11.23
C ASP A 50 16.27 -2.85 -12.16
N ASP A 51 16.46 -3.88 -12.98
CA ASP A 51 15.49 -4.33 -13.99
C ASP A 51 14.50 -5.38 -13.46
N ARG A 52 14.65 -5.80 -12.20
CA ARG A 52 13.71 -6.72 -11.55
C ARG A 52 12.31 -6.14 -11.49
N LEU A 53 11.31 -7.01 -11.58
CA LEU A 53 9.90 -6.63 -11.45
C LEU A 53 9.49 -6.57 -9.97
N LEU A 54 8.94 -5.43 -9.54
CA LEU A 54 8.34 -5.30 -8.20
C LEU A 54 7.01 -6.05 -8.15
N VAL A 55 6.86 -7.02 -7.25
CA VAL A 55 5.62 -7.81 -7.11
C VAL A 55 5.02 -7.62 -5.74
N ILE A 56 3.91 -6.89 -5.66
CA ILE A 56 3.10 -6.72 -4.44
C ILE A 56 2.03 -7.83 -4.40
N ILE A 57 2.24 -8.87 -3.60
CA ILE A 57 1.37 -10.07 -3.61
C ILE A 57 0.95 -10.49 -2.21
N GLY A 58 -0.33 -10.79 -2.02
CA GLY A 58 -0.85 -11.25 -0.73
C GLY A 58 -2.36 -11.10 -0.61
N PRO A 59 -2.92 -11.35 0.59
CA PRO A 59 -4.36 -11.30 0.81
C PRO A 59 -4.97 -9.96 0.43
N CYS A 60 -6.25 -9.97 0.04
CA CYS A 60 -7.00 -8.74 -0.21
C CYS A 60 -7.03 -7.83 1.04
N SER A 61 -7.27 -8.45 2.20
CA SER A 61 -7.17 -7.86 3.53
C SER A 61 -6.81 -8.93 4.57
N VAL A 62 -5.95 -8.60 5.52
CA VAL A 62 -5.56 -9.48 6.63
C VAL A 62 -6.63 -9.44 7.71
N HIS A 63 -7.20 -10.59 8.04
CA HIS A 63 -8.18 -10.78 9.11
C HIS A 63 -7.69 -11.74 10.22
N ASP A 64 -6.77 -12.65 9.88
CA ASP A 64 -6.13 -13.57 10.81
C ASP A 64 -4.60 -13.45 10.69
N PRO A 65 -3.89 -12.95 11.73
CA PRO A 65 -2.44 -12.89 11.75
C PRO A 65 -1.75 -14.25 11.60
N ASN A 66 -2.36 -15.35 12.08
CA ASN A 66 -1.76 -16.68 11.98
C ASN A 66 -1.76 -17.17 10.54
N ALA A 67 -2.90 -17.10 9.84
CA ALA A 67 -2.98 -17.41 8.43
C ALA A 67 -2.10 -16.49 7.57
N ALA A 68 -1.95 -15.21 7.95
CA ALA A 68 -1.02 -14.30 7.29
C ALA A 68 0.45 -14.75 7.45
N MET A 69 0.85 -15.21 8.64
CA MET A 69 2.19 -15.76 8.86
C MET A 69 2.41 -17.09 8.12
N GLU A 70 1.40 -17.97 8.06
CA GLU A 70 1.49 -19.20 7.26
C GLU A 70 1.66 -18.87 5.77
N TYR A 71 0.88 -17.92 5.25
CA TYR A 71 1.04 -17.44 3.88
C TYR A 71 2.46 -16.90 3.64
N ALA A 72 3.00 -16.12 4.59
CA ALA A 72 4.33 -15.57 4.50
C ALA A 72 5.42 -16.66 4.48
N GLN A 73 5.30 -17.69 5.31
CA GLN A 73 6.20 -18.84 5.32
C GLN A 73 6.21 -19.60 3.98
N ARG A 74 5.06 -19.66 3.28
CA ARG A 74 4.99 -20.24 1.93
C ARG A 74 5.52 -19.28 0.86
N LEU A 75 5.39 -17.96 1.06
CA LEU A 75 5.92 -16.95 0.14
C LEU A 75 7.44 -16.83 0.20
N GLN A 76 8.05 -17.02 1.37
CA GLN A 76 9.49 -16.88 1.59
C GLN A 76 10.35 -17.70 0.61
N PRO A 77 10.15 -19.03 0.43
CA PRO A 77 10.95 -19.81 -0.52
C PRO A 77 10.69 -19.38 -1.98
N VAL A 78 9.52 -18.85 -2.30
CA VAL A 78 9.22 -18.31 -3.64
C VAL A 78 9.99 -17.01 -3.89
N ARG A 79 10.00 -16.09 -2.91
CA ARG A 79 10.79 -14.86 -2.96
C ARG A 79 12.27 -15.18 -3.15
N GLU A 80 12.81 -16.12 -2.38
CA GLU A 80 14.23 -16.50 -2.49
C GLU A 80 14.55 -17.12 -3.85
N ARG A 81 13.70 -18.03 -4.35
CA ARG A 81 13.88 -18.68 -5.66
C ARG A 81 13.84 -17.71 -6.83
N LEU A 82 13.04 -16.64 -6.74
CA LEU A 82 12.82 -15.68 -7.83
C LEU A 82 13.55 -14.34 -7.63
N LYS A 83 14.40 -14.21 -6.61
CA LYS A 83 15.03 -12.94 -6.21
C LYS A 83 15.89 -12.25 -7.28
N ALA A 84 16.38 -13.03 -8.25
CA ALA A 84 17.17 -12.54 -9.37
C ALA A 84 16.31 -11.75 -10.38
N GLU A 85 15.02 -12.06 -10.48
CA GLU A 85 14.09 -11.49 -11.46
C GLU A 85 13.01 -10.62 -10.82
N LEU A 86 12.66 -10.89 -9.56
CA LEU A 86 11.54 -10.27 -8.86
C LEU A 86 11.94 -9.72 -7.49
N GLU A 87 11.44 -8.52 -7.17
CA GLU A 87 11.41 -8.00 -5.80
C GLU A 87 10.01 -8.24 -5.21
N VAL A 88 9.83 -9.35 -4.48
CA VAL A 88 8.52 -9.78 -3.97
C VAL A 88 8.21 -9.17 -2.60
N VAL A 89 7.23 -8.29 -2.51
CA VAL A 89 6.76 -7.68 -1.26
C VAL A 89 5.40 -8.27 -0.89
N MET A 90 5.24 -8.72 0.36
CA MET A 90 3.97 -9.24 0.82
C MET A 90 2.96 -8.09 0.96
N ARG A 91 1.77 -8.25 0.38
CA ARG A 91 0.65 -7.34 0.60
C ARG A 91 0.02 -7.60 1.97
N VAL A 92 0.04 -6.60 2.84
CA VAL A 92 -0.46 -6.65 4.24
C VAL A 92 -1.42 -5.49 4.46
N TYR A 93 -2.64 -5.60 3.93
CA TYR A 93 -3.65 -4.53 4.04
C TYR A 93 -4.59 -4.87 5.19
N PHE A 94 -4.73 -3.97 6.17
CA PHE A 94 -5.57 -4.25 7.34
C PHE A 94 -7.04 -3.92 7.14
N GLU A 95 -7.35 -3.01 6.21
CA GLU A 95 -8.70 -2.58 5.91
C GLU A 95 -8.91 -2.49 4.40
N LYS A 96 -10.16 -2.62 3.98
CA LYS A 96 -10.62 -2.33 2.62
C LYS A 96 -11.62 -1.19 2.67
N PRO A 97 -11.40 -0.05 2.00
CA PRO A 97 -12.37 1.04 2.00
C PRO A 97 -13.69 0.59 1.35
N ARG A 98 -14.80 0.72 2.08
CA ARG A 98 -16.16 0.33 1.64
C ARG A 98 -17.10 1.53 1.62
N THR A 99 -18.01 1.55 0.64
CA THR A 99 -19.12 2.53 0.56
C THR A 99 -20.38 2.04 1.29
N THR A 100 -20.45 0.76 1.64
CA THR A 100 -21.55 0.12 2.37
C THR A 100 -21.09 -0.41 3.74
N VAL A 101 -22.05 -0.81 4.57
CA VAL A 101 -21.78 -1.44 5.88
C VAL A 101 -21.02 -2.76 5.69
N GLY A 102 -20.06 -3.04 6.57
CA GLY A 102 -19.27 -4.27 6.61
C GLY A 102 -18.08 -4.13 7.55
N TRP A 103 -17.37 -5.24 7.78
CA TRP A 103 -16.19 -5.30 8.63
C TRP A 103 -15.14 -4.22 8.28
N LYS A 104 -14.61 -3.57 9.32
CA LYS A 104 -13.76 -2.38 9.23
C LYS A 104 -12.25 -2.68 9.24
N GLY A 105 -11.87 -3.96 9.21
CA GLY A 105 -10.48 -4.36 9.14
C GLY A 105 -9.87 -4.68 10.50
N LEU A 106 -8.71 -5.34 10.48
CA LEU A 106 -8.06 -5.90 11.67
C LEU A 106 -7.68 -4.84 12.70
N ILE A 107 -7.24 -3.66 12.24
CA ILE A 107 -6.91 -2.56 13.15
C ILE A 107 -8.16 -2.07 13.87
N ASN A 108 -9.26 -1.88 13.13
CA ASN A 108 -10.46 -1.27 13.68
C ASN A 108 -11.27 -2.25 14.52
N ASP A 109 -11.43 -3.50 14.07
CA ASP A 109 -12.28 -4.53 14.68
C ASP A 109 -11.59 -5.90 14.62
N PRO A 110 -10.58 -6.15 15.48
CA PRO A 110 -9.74 -7.34 15.40
C PRO A 110 -10.46 -8.66 15.72
N THR A 111 -11.58 -8.59 16.43
CA THR A 111 -12.38 -9.73 16.89
C THR A 111 -13.53 -10.07 15.95
N LEU A 112 -13.76 -9.27 14.89
CA LEU A 112 -14.85 -9.43 13.91
C LEU A 112 -16.25 -9.47 14.56
N ASP A 113 -16.43 -8.78 15.68
CA ASP A 113 -17.67 -8.76 16.46
C ASP A 113 -18.17 -7.34 16.78
N ASP A 114 -17.71 -6.35 16.01
CA ASP A 114 -18.10 -4.93 16.11
C ASP A 114 -17.81 -4.29 17.49
N ARG A 115 -16.86 -4.83 18.27
CA ARG A 115 -16.42 -4.23 19.55
C ARG A 115 -15.48 -3.04 19.38
N PHE A 116 -14.84 -2.94 18.22
CA PHE A 116 -13.90 -1.87 17.88
C PHE A 116 -12.74 -1.73 18.87
N GLU A 117 -12.07 -2.84 19.20
CA GLU A 117 -10.91 -2.86 20.10
C GLU A 117 -9.62 -2.36 19.40
N ILE A 118 -9.62 -1.08 18.99
CA ILE A 118 -8.56 -0.49 18.15
C ILE A 118 -7.17 -0.62 18.79
N ASN A 119 -7.06 -0.46 20.11
CA ASN A 119 -5.79 -0.63 20.83
C ASN A 119 -5.23 -2.06 20.71
N THR A 120 -6.09 -3.07 20.66
CA THR A 120 -5.71 -4.46 20.39
C THR A 120 -5.31 -4.61 18.91
N GLY A 121 -6.10 -4.07 18.00
CA GLY A 121 -5.85 -4.14 16.56
C GLY A 121 -4.53 -3.50 16.12
N LEU A 122 -4.16 -2.35 16.71
CA LEU A 122 -2.87 -1.69 16.47
C LEU A 122 -1.67 -2.56 16.88
N ARG A 123 -1.77 -3.24 18.02
CA ARG A 123 -0.72 -4.17 18.51
C ARG A 123 -0.63 -5.39 17.62
N LEU A 124 -1.76 -5.97 17.22
CA LEU A 124 -1.80 -7.12 16.30
C LEU A 124 -1.19 -6.78 14.94
N ALA A 125 -1.57 -5.62 14.37
CA ALA A 125 -1.04 -5.15 13.10
C ALA A 125 0.47 -4.91 13.16
N ARG A 126 0.95 -4.20 14.19
CA ARG A 126 2.38 -3.94 14.37
C ARG A 126 3.16 -5.24 14.61
N LYS A 127 2.66 -6.14 15.45
CA LYS A 127 3.30 -7.43 15.73
C LYS A 127 3.43 -8.26 14.45
N LEU A 128 2.36 -8.36 13.65
CA LEU A 128 2.41 -9.09 12.38
C LEU A 128 3.49 -8.50 11.46
N LEU A 129 3.51 -7.17 11.27
CA LEU A 129 4.52 -6.52 10.44
C LEU A 129 5.94 -6.76 10.96
N LEU A 130 6.13 -6.73 12.28
CA LEU A 130 7.42 -7.00 12.91
C LEU A 130 7.86 -8.45 12.66
N ASP A 131 6.97 -9.42 12.83
CA ASP A 131 7.23 -10.84 12.60
C ASP A 131 7.56 -11.13 11.13
N LEU A 132 6.84 -10.52 10.19
CA LEU A 132 7.11 -10.64 8.74
C LEU A 132 8.49 -10.11 8.36
N ASN A 133 8.84 -8.91 8.83
CA ASN A 133 10.15 -8.33 8.55
C ASN A 133 11.29 -9.10 9.25
N ASN A 134 11.05 -9.66 10.44
CA ASN A 134 11.97 -10.61 11.10
C ASN A 134 12.12 -11.92 10.33
N LEU A 135 11.12 -12.34 9.56
CA LEU A 135 11.20 -13.47 8.64
C LEU A 135 11.95 -13.11 7.34
N GLY A 136 12.30 -11.84 7.11
CA GLY A 136 12.96 -11.37 5.89
C GLY A 136 11.99 -11.08 4.75
N ILE A 137 10.70 -10.94 5.04
CA ILE A 137 9.65 -10.67 4.07
C ILE A 137 9.21 -9.21 4.23
N PRO A 138 9.53 -8.32 3.28
CA PRO A 138 9.07 -6.95 3.33
C PRO A 138 7.55 -6.88 3.17
N ALA A 139 6.93 -5.95 3.88
CA ALA A 139 5.49 -5.73 3.86
C ALA A 139 5.12 -4.44 3.11
N GLY A 140 4.03 -4.49 2.34
CA GLY A 140 3.40 -3.34 1.71
C GLY A 140 1.95 -3.16 2.19
N THR A 141 1.56 -1.91 2.48
CA THR A 141 0.21 -1.59 2.98
C THR A 141 -0.42 -0.44 2.20
N GLU A 142 -1.74 -0.28 2.32
CA GLU A 142 -2.47 0.93 1.92
C GLU A 142 -2.66 1.84 3.13
N TYR A 143 -2.43 3.14 2.96
CA TYR A 143 -2.67 4.14 3.99
C TYR A 143 -4.03 4.81 3.76
N LEU A 144 -4.95 4.62 4.71
CA LEU A 144 -6.34 5.07 4.62
C LEU A 144 -6.64 6.29 5.51
N ASP A 145 -5.70 6.66 6.38
CA ASP A 145 -5.82 7.77 7.31
C ASP A 145 -4.43 8.35 7.63
N LEU A 146 -4.41 9.50 8.32
CA LEU A 146 -3.19 10.27 8.60
C LEU A 146 -2.52 9.91 9.93
N ILE A 147 -3.11 9.01 10.73
CA ILE A 147 -2.73 8.70 12.11
C ILE A 147 -2.07 7.32 12.19
N SER A 148 -2.66 6.29 11.57
CA SER A 148 -2.14 4.92 11.54
C SER A 148 -0.68 4.81 11.06
N PRO A 149 -0.16 5.63 10.12
CA PRO A 149 1.26 5.60 9.79
C PRO A 149 2.19 5.77 11.00
N GLN A 150 1.78 6.53 12.02
CA GLN A 150 2.60 6.74 13.21
C GLN A 150 2.87 5.46 14.00
N TYR A 151 2.00 4.45 13.86
CA TYR A 151 2.08 3.18 14.57
C TYR A 151 2.86 2.11 13.81
N ILE A 152 2.84 2.14 12.47
CA ILE A 152 3.32 1.01 11.66
C ILE A 152 4.30 1.36 10.53
N ALA A 153 4.43 2.64 10.14
CA ALA A 153 5.14 2.99 8.91
C ALA A 153 6.64 2.65 8.94
N ASP A 154 7.25 2.52 10.13
CA ASP A 154 8.63 2.06 10.29
C ASP A 154 8.86 0.61 9.82
N LEU A 155 7.79 -0.19 9.71
CA LEU A 155 7.81 -1.59 9.28
C LEU A 155 7.33 -1.80 7.84
N ILE A 156 7.05 -0.71 7.10
CA ILE A 156 6.50 -0.76 5.74
C ILE A 156 7.58 -0.49 4.69
N SER A 157 7.71 -1.39 3.72
CA SER A 157 8.67 -1.24 2.61
C SER A 157 8.08 -0.55 1.37
N TRP A 158 6.75 -0.58 1.21
CA TRP A 158 6.03 0.04 0.09
C TRP A 158 4.62 0.44 0.51
N GLY A 159 4.16 1.61 0.07
CA GLY A 159 2.83 2.15 0.39
C GLY A 159 1.93 2.26 -0.84
N ALA A 160 0.62 2.15 -0.63
CA ALA A 160 -0.39 2.53 -1.62
C ALA A 160 -1.28 3.67 -1.13
N ILE A 161 -1.66 4.54 -2.06
CA ILE A 161 -2.82 5.42 -1.92
C ILE A 161 -3.91 4.92 -2.87
N GLY A 162 -5.08 4.63 -2.31
CA GLY A 162 -6.19 4.01 -2.99
C GLY A 162 -6.90 4.89 -4.01
N ALA A 163 -7.62 4.28 -4.93
CA ALA A 163 -8.36 4.98 -6.00
C ALA A 163 -9.40 6.00 -5.48
N ARG A 164 -9.82 5.90 -4.22
CA ARG A 164 -10.78 6.83 -3.57
C ARG A 164 -10.08 7.92 -2.74
N THR A 165 -8.80 7.76 -2.44
CA THR A 165 -8.01 8.70 -1.64
C THR A 165 -6.91 9.38 -2.46
N THR A 166 -6.60 8.91 -3.66
CA THR A 166 -5.67 9.56 -4.61
C THR A 166 -6.03 11.02 -4.90
N GLU A 167 -7.31 11.37 -4.89
CA GLU A 167 -7.78 12.76 -5.07
C GLU A 167 -7.73 13.60 -3.78
N SER A 168 -7.57 12.97 -2.62
CA SER A 168 -7.52 13.65 -1.33
C SER A 168 -6.19 14.39 -1.17
N GLN A 169 -6.27 15.71 -1.00
CA GLN A 169 -5.12 16.55 -0.70
C GLN A 169 -4.33 16.02 0.51
N ALA A 170 -5.00 15.73 1.63
CA ALA A 170 -4.35 15.25 2.83
C ALA A 170 -3.58 13.92 2.62
N HIS A 171 -4.06 13.04 1.74
CA HIS A 171 -3.34 11.79 1.42
C HIS A 171 -2.12 12.03 0.52
N ARG A 172 -2.16 13.03 -0.37
CA ARG A 172 -0.99 13.46 -1.16
C ARG A 172 0.06 14.11 -0.27
N GLU A 173 -0.38 14.95 0.66
CA GLU A 173 0.49 15.57 1.69
C GLU A 173 1.10 14.50 2.59
N LEU A 174 0.33 13.50 3.04
CA LEU A 174 0.86 12.34 3.75
C LEU A 174 1.92 11.61 2.93
N ALA A 175 1.61 11.27 1.67
CA ALA A 175 2.51 10.51 0.80
C ALA A 175 3.85 11.23 0.58
N SER A 176 3.85 12.56 0.56
CA SER A 176 5.08 13.38 0.49
C SER A 176 6.00 13.23 1.70
N GLY A 177 5.49 12.74 2.84
CA GLY A 177 6.24 12.50 4.07
C GLY A 177 6.44 11.03 4.44
N LEU A 178 5.88 10.09 3.66
CA LEU A 178 6.07 8.66 3.91
C LEU A 178 7.51 8.25 3.59
N SER A 179 8.12 7.45 4.48
CA SER A 179 9.51 7.01 4.34
C SER A 179 9.71 5.86 3.34
N CYS A 180 8.64 5.37 2.71
CA CYS A 180 8.67 4.31 1.71
C CYS A 180 8.22 4.85 0.34
N PRO A 181 8.58 4.15 -0.75
CA PRO A 181 7.97 4.38 -2.05
C PRO A 181 6.44 4.23 -2.01
N VAL A 182 5.74 5.01 -2.85
CA VAL A 182 4.27 5.10 -2.84
C VAL A 182 3.68 4.90 -4.23
N GLY A 183 2.77 3.94 -4.38
CA GLY A 183 1.97 3.77 -5.57
C GLY A 183 0.60 4.43 -5.47
N PHE A 184 0.26 5.29 -6.44
CA PHE A 184 -1.05 5.91 -6.56
C PHE A 184 -1.93 5.15 -7.55
N LYS A 185 -3.08 4.65 -7.09
CA LYS A 185 -4.05 3.99 -7.96
C LYS A 185 -4.76 5.02 -8.85
N ASN A 186 -4.95 4.67 -10.13
CA ASN A 186 -5.87 5.41 -11.00
C ASN A 186 -7.29 5.43 -10.41
N ALA A 187 -8.08 6.44 -10.78
CA ALA A 187 -9.43 6.63 -10.28
C ALA A 187 -10.35 5.44 -10.61
N THR A 188 -11.45 5.29 -9.88
CA THR A 188 -12.39 4.18 -10.06
C THR A 188 -13.02 4.11 -11.45
N ASN A 189 -13.07 5.23 -12.19
CA ASN A 189 -13.55 5.30 -13.57
C ASN A 189 -12.47 4.98 -14.61
N GLY A 190 -11.19 4.84 -14.23
CA GLY A 190 -10.06 4.57 -15.11
C GLY A 190 -9.13 5.76 -15.33
N SER A 191 -9.52 6.98 -14.94
CA SER A 191 -8.72 8.19 -15.16
C SER A 191 -7.40 8.16 -14.39
N MET A 192 -6.30 8.48 -15.07
CA MET A 192 -4.96 8.58 -14.47
C MET A 192 -4.60 9.98 -14.03
N ARG A 193 -5.24 11.02 -14.57
CA ARG A 193 -4.97 12.44 -14.25
C ARG A 193 -4.77 12.68 -12.76
N VAL A 194 -5.68 12.18 -11.93
CA VAL A 194 -5.64 12.39 -10.48
C VAL A 194 -4.50 11.67 -9.77
N ALA A 195 -4.02 10.55 -10.34
CA ALA A 195 -2.84 9.85 -9.85
C ALA A 195 -1.55 10.55 -10.32
N LEU A 196 -1.53 11.10 -11.53
CA LEU A 196 -0.39 11.92 -12.02
C LEU A 196 -0.24 13.20 -11.22
N ASP A 197 -1.36 13.89 -10.94
CA ASP A 197 -1.38 15.06 -10.07
C ASP A 197 -0.91 14.71 -8.65
N ALA A 198 -1.28 13.53 -8.16
CA ALA A 198 -0.87 13.06 -6.85
C ALA A 198 0.65 12.80 -6.77
N ILE A 199 1.26 12.19 -7.81
CA ILE A 199 2.71 11.99 -7.87
C ILE A 199 3.44 13.34 -7.86
N ARG A 200 3.02 14.28 -8.72
CA ARG A 200 3.61 15.62 -8.80
C ARG A 200 3.46 16.42 -7.50
N SER A 201 2.31 16.29 -6.85
CA SER A 201 2.06 16.94 -5.56
C SER A 201 2.96 16.32 -4.49
N SER A 202 3.02 14.99 -4.42
CA SER A 202 3.76 14.28 -3.38
C SER A 202 5.28 14.44 -3.48
N SER A 203 5.81 14.77 -4.67
CA SER A 203 7.23 15.06 -4.85
C SER A 203 7.68 16.42 -4.31
N ARG A 204 6.77 17.21 -3.72
CA ARG A 204 7.04 18.53 -3.13
C ARG A 204 6.85 18.53 -1.61
N PRO A 205 7.50 19.47 -0.88
CA PRO A 205 7.22 19.73 0.52
C PRO A 205 5.77 20.13 0.78
N HIS A 206 5.19 19.60 1.87
CA HIS A 206 3.83 19.89 2.33
C HIS A 206 3.77 20.03 3.85
N HIS A 207 2.59 20.44 4.33
CA HIS A 207 2.24 20.34 5.74
C HIS A 207 0.90 19.64 5.92
N PHE A 208 0.78 18.78 6.93
CA PHE A 208 -0.49 18.14 7.27
C PHE A 208 -0.63 17.92 8.78
N LEU A 209 -1.87 17.74 9.24
CA LEU A 209 -2.17 17.46 10.64
C LEU A 209 -2.12 15.95 10.91
N SER A 210 -1.45 15.55 11.98
CA SER A 210 -1.39 14.18 12.48
C SER A 210 -1.13 14.19 13.99
N VAL A 211 -0.61 13.10 14.54
CA VAL A 211 -0.25 12.96 15.95
C VAL A 211 1.24 12.68 16.12
N THR A 212 1.84 13.28 17.13
CA THR A 212 3.19 12.95 17.61
C THR A 212 3.27 11.50 18.10
N LYS A 213 4.48 11.00 18.34
CA LYS A 213 4.66 9.67 18.94
C LYS A 213 4.08 9.59 20.35
N GLU A 214 3.98 10.71 21.04
CA GLU A 214 3.35 10.85 22.35
C GLU A 214 1.82 10.99 22.28
N GLY A 215 1.21 10.90 21.08
CA GLY A 215 -0.24 10.91 20.89
C GLY A 215 -0.89 12.29 20.88
N ARG A 216 -0.10 13.37 20.78
CA ARG A 216 -0.59 14.76 20.75
C ARG A 216 -0.76 15.25 19.31
N SER A 217 -1.85 15.96 19.03
CA SER A 217 -2.07 16.62 17.73
C SER A 217 -0.90 17.53 17.36
N ALA A 218 -0.43 17.43 16.13
CA ALA A 218 0.70 18.20 15.62
C ALA A 218 0.60 18.46 14.12
N ILE A 219 1.35 19.47 13.67
CA ILE A 219 1.62 19.75 12.26
C ILE A 219 2.93 19.06 11.85
N PHE A 220 2.90 18.38 10.73
CA PHE A 220 4.05 17.72 10.13
C PHE A 220 4.48 18.50 8.91
N SER A 221 5.79 18.70 8.72
CA SER A 221 6.39 19.31 7.53
C SER A 221 7.18 18.24 6.78
N THR A 222 7.00 18.13 5.48
CA THR A 222 7.59 17.06 4.66
C THR A 222 8.63 17.61 3.67
N HIS A 223 9.51 16.75 3.19
CA HIS A 223 10.52 17.11 2.18
C HIS A 223 10.07 16.80 0.74
N GLY A 224 8.94 16.12 0.57
CA GLY A 224 8.55 15.50 -0.69
C GLY A 224 9.09 14.08 -0.82
N ASN A 225 8.41 13.27 -1.61
CA ASN A 225 8.73 11.87 -1.88
C ASN A 225 8.92 11.67 -3.40
N GLN A 226 10.17 11.40 -3.80
CA GLN A 226 10.52 11.19 -5.22
C GLN A 226 10.22 9.77 -5.71
N ASP A 227 9.91 8.85 -4.80
CA ASP A 227 9.69 7.43 -5.11
C ASP A 227 8.20 7.13 -5.26
N CYS A 228 7.50 7.94 -6.07
CA CYS A 228 6.08 7.80 -6.34
C CYS A 228 5.83 7.24 -7.75
N HIS A 229 4.87 6.34 -7.91
CA HIS A 229 4.52 5.74 -9.21
C HIS A 229 3.02 5.51 -9.39
N ILE A 230 2.60 5.19 -10.62
CA ILE A 230 1.20 4.89 -10.96
C ILE A 230 0.92 3.39 -10.79
N ILE A 231 -0.31 3.08 -10.35
CA ILE A 231 -0.89 1.73 -10.36
C ILE A 231 -2.12 1.71 -11.28
N LEU A 232 -2.03 0.97 -12.38
CA LEU A 232 -3.13 0.68 -13.29
C LEU A 232 -3.97 -0.48 -12.75
N ARG A 233 -5.22 -0.21 -12.37
CA ARG A 233 -6.12 -1.14 -11.69
C ARG A 233 -7.49 -1.32 -12.35
N GLY A 234 -7.60 -0.87 -13.59
CA GLY A 234 -8.81 -0.80 -14.40
C GLY A 234 -9.70 0.38 -14.05
N GLY A 235 -10.84 0.47 -14.74
CA GLY A 235 -11.88 1.46 -14.53
C GLY A 235 -13.22 0.91 -14.97
N THR A 236 -13.91 1.64 -15.86
CA THR A 236 -15.08 1.11 -16.59
C THR A 236 -14.71 -0.08 -17.48
N ARG A 237 -13.48 -0.10 -18.00
CA ARG A 237 -12.83 -1.23 -18.68
C ARG A 237 -11.50 -1.60 -18.01
N PRO A 238 -11.00 -2.83 -18.16
CA PRO A 238 -9.61 -3.14 -17.86
C PRO A 238 -8.64 -2.24 -18.63
N ASN A 239 -7.49 -1.91 -18.03
CA ASN A 239 -6.47 -1.02 -18.56
C ASN A 239 -5.05 -1.61 -18.46
N TYR A 240 -4.91 -2.92 -18.67
CA TYR A 240 -3.62 -3.63 -18.61
C TYR A 240 -3.07 -4.01 -19.99
N ASP A 241 -3.88 -3.94 -21.05
CA ASP A 241 -3.47 -4.27 -22.41
C ASP A 241 -2.42 -3.28 -22.95
N SER A 242 -1.67 -3.67 -23.98
CA SER A 242 -0.58 -2.85 -24.54
C SER A 242 -1.02 -1.46 -25.02
N GLU A 243 -2.25 -1.33 -25.52
CA GLU A 243 -2.80 -0.03 -25.90
C GLU A 243 -2.97 0.88 -24.68
N SER A 244 -3.48 0.33 -23.57
CA SER A 244 -3.63 1.05 -22.31
C SER A 244 -2.28 1.43 -21.70
N ILE A 245 -1.26 0.56 -21.80
CA ILE A 245 0.11 0.88 -21.37
C ILE A 245 0.69 2.02 -22.22
N ASN A 246 0.49 2.02 -23.54
CA ASN A 246 0.93 3.11 -24.42
C ASN A 246 0.27 4.45 -24.05
N ILE A 247 -1.06 4.47 -23.92
CA ILE A 247 -1.80 5.67 -23.52
C ILE A 247 -1.32 6.17 -22.15
N ALA A 248 -1.07 5.27 -21.20
CA ALA A 248 -0.55 5.63 -19.90
C ALA A 248 0.85 6.23 -19.95
N ALA A 249 1.73 5.66 -20.77
CA ALA A 249 3.08 6.17 -20.96
C ALA A 249 3.06 7.57 -21.59
N GLU A 250 2.27 7.78 -22.65
CA GLU A 250 2.12 9.08 -23.30
C GLU A 250 1.56 10.14 -22.34
N GLU A 251 0.56 9.79 -21.52
CA GLU A 251 0.00 10.72 -20.51
C GLU A 251 1.04 11.05 -19.42
N MET A 252 1.85 10.08 -18.99
CA MET A 252 2.95 10.30 -18.04
C MET A 252 4.03 11.22 -18.62
N GLU A 253 4.48 10.96 -19.84
CA GLU A 253 5.51 11.75 -20.53
C GLU A 253 5.03 13.18 -20.80
N GLY A 254 3.78 13.34 -21.25
CA GLY A 254 3.14 14.66 -21.40
C GLY A 254 3.04 15.42 -20.07
N ASN A 255 3.14 14.71 -18.94
CA ASN A 255 3.23 15.28 -17.60
C ASN A 255 4.68 15.31 -17.04
N GLY A 256 5.70 15.11 -17.85
CA GLY A 256 7.11 15.16 -17.44
C GLY A 256 7.49 14.08 -16.43
N LEU A 257 6.73 12.97 -16.39
CA LEU A 257 7.02 11.80 -15.56
C LEU A 257 7.55 10.68 -16.45
N LYS A 258 8.58 9.98 -15.96
CA LYS A 258 9.09 8.78 -16.64
C LYS A 258 8.06 7.64 -16.53
N PRO A 259 7.68 6.97 -17.64
CA PRO A 259 6.72 5.87 -17.59
C PRO A 259 7.24 4.66 -16.83
N ARG A 260 6.83 4.55 -15.56
CA ARG A 260 7.08 3.40 -14.67
C ARG A 260 5.76 3.00 -14.03
N LEU A 261 5.14 1.97 -14.59
CA LEU A 261 3.77 1.55 -14.30
C LEU A 261 3.77 0.25 -13.49
N MET A 262 2.99 0.21 -12.42
CA MET A 262 2.58 -1.03 -11.79
C MET A 262 1.21 -1.43 -12.31
N VAL A 263 0.99 -2.72 -12.61
CA VAL A 263 -0.31 -3.23 -13.05
C VAL A 263 -0.93 -4.11 -11.97
N ASP A 264 -2.11 -3.74 -11.47
CA ASP A 264 -2.93 -4.56 -10.57
C ASP A 264 -3.72 -5.58 -11.40
N PHE A 265 -3.44 -6.86 -11.16
CA PHE A 265 -4.07 -7.97 -11.87
C PHE A 265 -5.49 -8.21 -11.38
N SER A 266 -5.82 -7.77 -10.16
CA SER A 266 -7.11 -7.96 -9.51
C SER A 266 -8.10 -6.85 -9.90
N HIS A 267 -9.06 -6.56 -9.02
CA HIS A 267 -9.96 -5.41 -9.10
C HIS A 267 -10.66 -5.25 -10.46
N ALA A 268 -10.65 -4.06 -11.07
CA ALA A 268 -11.38 -3.83 -12.31
C ALA A 268 -10.69 -4.48 -13.51
N ASN A 269 -9.37 -4.72 -13.44
CA ASN A 269 -8.63 -5.47 -14.46
C ASN A 269 -9.07 -6.94 -14.54
N SER A 270 -9.25 -7.61 -13.39
CA SER A 270 -9.86 -8.95 -13.33
C SER A 270 -11.38 -8.96 -13.54
N ARG A 271 -12.02 -7.79 -13.70
CA ARG A 271 -13.48 -7.62 -13.61
C ARG A 271 -14.07 -8.21 -12.33
N LYS A 272 -13.33 -8.10 -11.23
CA LYS A 272 -13.65 -8.66 -9.89
C LYS A 272 -13.84 -10.18 -9.89
N GLN A 273 -13.12 -10.89 -10.77
CA GLN A 273 -13.15 -12.35 -10.84
C GLN A 273 -11.74 -12.88 -10.59
N HIS A 274 -11.48 -13.44 -9.41
CA HIS A 274 -10.13 -13.88 -9.02
C HIS A 274 -9.44 -14.81 -10.05
N PRO A 275 -10.12 -15.71 -10.79
CA PRO A 275 -9.44 -16.55 -11.79
C PRO A 275 -8.89 -15.75 -12.97
N ARG A 276 -9.47 -14.57 -13.26
CA ARG A 276 -9.02 -13.71 -14.36
C ARG A 276 -7.69 -13.01 -14.08
N GLN A 277 -7.21 -12.97 -12.84
CA GLN A 277 -5.87 -12.46 -12.54
C GLN A 277 -4.78 -13.17 -13.35
N LEU A 278 -4.96 -14.47 -13.63
CA LEU A 278 -4.03 -15.24 -14.46
C LEU A 278 -4.02 -14.79 -15.93
N LEU A 279 -5.15 -14.31 -16.46
CA LEU A 279 -5.22 -13.76 -17.81
C LEU A 279 -4.47 -12.43 -17.90
N VAL A 280 -4.66 -11.57 -16.90
CA VAL A 280 -3.90 -10.31 -16.80
C VAL A 280 -2.40 -10.58 -16.68
N GLY A 281 -2.02 -11.52 -15.82
CA GLY A 281 -0.61 -11.87 -15.62
C GLY A 281 0.06 -12.44 -16.87
N ARG A 282 -0.63 -13.27 -17.66
CA ARG A 282 -0.11 -13.78 -18.94
C ARG A 282 0.09 -12.67 -19.97
N ASP A 283 -0.85 -11.74 -20.05
CA ASP A 283 -0.75 -10.60 -20.96
C ASP A 283 0.44 -9.70 -20.59
N ILE A 284 0.55 -9.30 -19.33
CA ILE A 284 1.66 -8.49 -18.82
C ILE A 284 3.01 -9.19 -19.00
N ALA A 285 3.10 -10.49 -18.69
CA ALA A 285 4.32 -11.26 -18.94
C ALA A 285 4.69 -11.27 -20.42
N SER A 286 3.72 -11.38 -21.35
CA SER A 286 3.99 -11.29 -22.79
C SER A 286 4.46 -9.91 -23.22
N GLN A 287 3.98 -8.83 -22.59
CA GLN A 287 4.43 -7.47 -22.90
C GLN A 287 5.89 -7.26 -22.46
N ILE A 288 6.21 -7.66 -21.23
CA ILE A 288 7.58 -7.62 -20.70
C ILE A 288 8.52 -8.46 -21.57
N ALA A 289 8.11 -9.69 -21.93
CA ALA A 289 8.92 -10.57 -22.78
C ALA A 289 9.15 -10.02 -24.20
N ARG A 290 8.31 -9.10 -24.68
CA ARG A 290 8.49 -8.38 -25.95
C ARG A 290 9.33 -7.11 -25.81
N GLY A 291 9.85 -6.83 -24.60
CA GLY A 291 10.75 -5.71 -24.32
C GLY A 291 10.05 -4.46 -23.79
N ASP A 292 8.79 -4.54 -23.31
CA ASP A 292 8.17 -3.38 -22.66
C ASP A 292 8.79 -3.13 -21.27
N GLN A 293 9.71 -2.18 -21.20
CA GLN A 293 10.42 -1.80 -19.98
C GLN A 293 9.64 -0.81 -19.09
N ARG A 294 8.48 -0.33 -19.54
CA ARG A 294 7.68 0.65 -18.78
C ARG A 294 6.91 0.00 -17.64
N ILE A 295 6.71 -1.32 -17.70
CA ILE A 295 6.02 -2.10 -16.67
C ILE A 295 7.04 -2.48 -15.59
N MET A 296 7.05 -1.73 -14.49
CA MET A 296 8.00 -1.91 -13.38
C MET A 296 7.50 -2.85 -12.29
N GLY A 297 6.20 -3.14 -12.27
CA GLY A 297 5.64 -3.97 -11.22
C GLY A 297 4.27 -4.56 -11.47
N ALA A 298 3.90 -5.49 -10.61
CA ALA A 298 2.60 -6.15 -10.58
C ALA A 298 2.01 -6.13 -9.16
N MET A 299 0.68 -6.02 -9.07
CA MET A 299 -0.06 -6.22 -7.82
C MET A 299 -1.03 -7.39 -7.99
N ILE A 300 -1.01 -8.33 -7.04
CA ILE A 300 -1.73 -9.60 -7.11
C ILE A 300 -2.45 -9.85 -5.78
N GLU A 301 -3.73 -10.18 -5.83
CA GLU A 301 -4.46 -10.68 -4.66
C GLU A 301 -4.39 -12.20 -4.63
N SER A 302 -3.76 -12.76 -3.59
CA SER A 302 -3.63 -14.21 -3.41
C SER A 302 -3.65 -14.59 -1.94
N PHE A 303 -4.12 -15.79 -1.64
CA PHE A 303 -4.17 -16.30 -0.28
C PHE A 303 -3.94 -17.81 -0.26
N LEU A 304 -3.95 -18.42 0.93
CA LEU A 304 -3.75 -19.86 1.12
C LEU A 304 -4.82 -20.70 0.39
N VAL A 305 -6.04 -20.17 0.33
CA VAL A 305 -7.21 -20.77 -0.30
C VAL A 305 -7.80 -19.73 -1.26
N GLU A 306 -8.28 -20.16 -2.42
CA GLU A 306 -8.98 -19.28 -3.36
C GLU A 306 -10.41 -18.98 -2.92
N GLY A 307 -10.99 -17.88 -3.43
CA GLY A 307 -12.35 -17.44 -3.12
C GLY A 307 -12.39 -16.29 -2.13
#